data_AF-L1IQG2-F1
#
_entry.id   AF-L1IQG2-F1
#
_cell.length_a   1.000
_cell.length_b   1.000
_cell.length_c   1.000
_cell.angle_alpha   90.00
_cell.angle_beta   90.00
_cell.angle_gamma   90.00
#
_symmetry.space_group_name_H-M   'P 1'
#
loop_
_entity.id
_entity.type
_entity.pdbx_description
1 polymer ?
#
loop_
_entity_poly.entity_id
_entity_poly.type
_entity_poly.pdbx_seq_one_letter_code
_entity_poly.pdbx_strand_id
1 'polypeptide(L)'
;MSLLGDDRKRLLIVMVGLPARGKSFISHRLTNYLTWYGLRTKVFNVGAYRRAVGGNEDAEFFDANNKDAVAKRENLAWTVLNELLSWLVLGEGDVGIFDATNTTDERRRMVLECALTYSSDIKVLFIESICDDPKVLEANLKHKVSSSPDFVGIDPEKASLCFRRAVRLNDFSERIRKYEQIYRPIGDDSLSYIKVINLSSKVVCNKIHGRTQHRILAFLMSLHVLERPVWLVRPGPVTYLNGCLRFSSSLTRHGTGGC
;
A
#
# COMPACT_ATOMS: atom_id res chain seq x y z
N MET A 1 -27.37 2.09 -15.02
CA MET A 1 -27.78 2.93 -13.87
C MET A 1 -26.58 3.05 -12.93
N SER A 2 -25.77 4.11 -13.07
CA SER A 2 -24.61 4.28 -12.19
C SER A 2 -25.08 4.59 -10.77
N LEU A 3 -24.72 3.74 -9.81
CA LEU A 3 -24.96 3.94 -8.37
C LEU A 3 -24.21 5.15 -7.78
N LEU A 4 -23.70 6.03 -8.63
CA LEU A 4 -22.91 7.20 -8.28
C LEU A 4 -23.69 8.40 -8.81
N GLY A 5 -24.48 8.99 -7.92
CA GLY A 5 -24.95 10.36 -8.08
C GLY A 5 -23.77 11.32 -8.25
N ASP A 6 -24.14 12.52 -8.65
CA ASP A 6 -23.37 13.66 -9.19
C ASP A 6 -22.27 14.24 -8.27
N ASP A 7 -21.44 13.41 -7.63
CA ASP A 7 -20.38 13.82 -6.69
C ASP A 7 -19.17 12.89 -6.73
N ARG A 8 -18.69 12.52 -7.94
CA ARG A 8 -17.50 11.65 -8.12
C ARG A 8 -16.20 12.41 -7.83
N LYS A 9 -15.99 12.79 -6.56
CA LYS A 9 -14.68 13.29 -6.11
C LYS A 9 -13.66 12.17 -6.20
N ARG A 10 -12.57 12.44 -6.90
CA ARG A 10 -11.45 11.50 -7.12
C ARG A 10 -10.61 11.43 -5.85
N LEU A 11 -10.06 10.27 -5.53
CA LEU A 11 -9.29 10.11 -4.29
C LEU A 11 -7.81 9.86 -4.59
N LEU A 12 -6.96 10.76 -4.13
CA LEU A 12 -5.52 10.55 -3.98
C LEU A 12 -5.26 10.00 -2.58
N ILE A 13 -4.66 8.82 -2.50
CA ILE A 13 -4.15 8.23 -1.27
C ILE A 13 -2.63 8.41 -1.24
N VAL A 14 -2.11 9.05 -0.21
CA VAL A 14 -0.68 9.29 -0.04
C VAL A 14 -0.15 8.37 1.06
N MET A 15 0.71 7.41 0.70
CA MET A 15 1.33 6.54 1.68
C MET A 15 2.43 7.29 2.43
N VAL A 16 2.48 7.14 3.75
CA VAL A 16 3.47 7.77 4.64
C VAL A 16 4.10 6.70 5.54
N GLY A 17 5.41 6.81 5.74
CA GLY A 17 6.11 5.99 6.73
C GLY A 17 7.47 5.50 6.26
N LEU A 18 8.24 4.96 7.19
CA LEU A 18 9.61 4.49 6.95
C LEU A 18 9.64 3.28 5.98
N PRO A 19 10.76 3.05 5.28
CA PRO A 19 10.97 1.83 4.49
C PRO A 19 10.69 0.55 5.30
N ALA A 20 10.19 -0.49 4.64
CA ALA A 20 9.85 -1.80 5.24
C ALA A 20 8.77 -1.83 6.34
N ARG A 21 8.09 -0.71 6.62
CA ARG A 21 6.97 -0.66 7.57
C ARG A 21 5.62 -1.07 6.95
N GLY A 22 5.59 -1.98 5.98
CA GLY A 22 4.33 -2.51 5.43
C GLY A 22 3.53 -1.61 4.47
N LYS A 23 4.07 -0.46 4.04
CA LYS A 23 3.38 0.44 3.08
C LYS A 23 2.91 -0.27 1.82
N SER A 24 3.81 -0.93 1.10
CA SER A 24 3.45 -1.63 -0.14
C SER A 24 2.48 -2.79 0.10
N PHE A 25 2.55 -3.45 1.26
CA PHE A 25 1.54 -4.45 1.65
C PHE A 25 0.15 -3.81 1.79
N ILE A 26 0.05 -2.69 2.52
CA ILE A 26 -1.21 -1.95 2.68
C ILE A 26 -1.70 -1.46 1.31
N SER A 27 -0.83 -0.85 0.49
CA SER A 27 -1.17 -0.36 -0.85
C SER A 27 -1.76 -1.47 -1.72
N HIS A 28 -1.10 -2.63 -1.82
CA HIS A 28 -1.58 -3.75 -2.64
C HIS A 28 -2.91 -4.33 -2.14
N ARG A 29 -3.03 -4.56 -0.82
CA ARG A 29 -4.27 -5.06 -0.22
C ARG A 29 -5.43 -4.09 -0.44
N LEU A 30 -5.15 -2.80 -0.28
CA LEU A 30 -6.12 -1.74 -0.48
C LEU A 30 -6.56 -1.63 -1.95
N THR A 31 -5.61 -1.73 -2.90
CA THR A 31 -5.94 -1.79 -4.33
C THR A 31 -6.86 -2.97 -4.64
N ASN A 32 -6.54 -4.18 -4.17
CA ASN A 32 -7.38 -5.35 -4.43
C ASN A 32 -8.79 -5.18 -3.86
N TYR A 33 -8.90 -4.65 -2.63
CA TYR A 33 -10.19 -4.40 -2.01
C TYR A 33 -11.02 -3.36 -2.76
N LEU A 34 -10.42 -2.23 -3.14
CA LEU A 34 -11.13 -1.15 -3.83
C LEU A 34 -11.50 -1.55 -5.27
N THR A 35 -10.64 -2.29 -5.96
CA THR A 35 -10.94 -2.87 -7.28
C THR A 35 -12.07 -3.90 -7.19
N TRP A 36 -12.04 -4.80 -6.19
CA TRP A 36 -13.14 -5.73 -5.94
C TRP A 36 -14.46 -5.00 -5.61
N TYR A 37 -14.36 -3.87 -4.91
CA TYR A 37 -15.50 -3.01 -4.61
C TYR A 37 -16.05 -2.28 -5.86
N GLY A 38 -15.34 -2.31 -6.99
CA GLY A 38 -15.76 -1.71 -8.25
C GLY A 38 -15.19 -0.31 -8.52
N LEU A 39 -14.13 0.10 -7.79
CA LEU A 39 -13.43 1.36 -8.02
C LEU A 39 -12.15 1.12 -8.82
N ARG A 40 -11.94 1.88 -9.90
CA ARG A 40 -10.73 1.81 -10.71
C ARG A 40 -9.57 2.38 -9.90
N THR A 41 -8.73 1.48 -9.39
CA THR A 41 -7.67 1.81 -8.43
C THR A 41 -6.31 1.39 -8.97
N LYS A 42 -5.32 2.29 -8.88
CA LYS A 42 -3.94 2.03 -9.34
C LYS A 42 -2.91 2.52 -8.33
N VAL A 43 -1.83 1.76 -8.16
CA VAL A 43 -0.66 2.15 -7.35
C VAL A 43 0.41 2.77 -8.25
N PHE A 44 0.92 3.92 -7.83
CA PHE A 44 2.04 4.62 -8.43
C PHE A 44 3.21 4.57 -7.45
N ASN A 45 4.09 3.58 -7.65
CA ASN A 45 5.21 3.31 -6.76
C ASN A 45 6.50 3.96 -7.31
N VAL A 46 7.00 4.98 -6.61
CA VAL A 46 8.18 5.73 -7.04
C VAL A 46 9.43 4.84 -7.13
N GLY A 47 9.55 3.84 -6.25
CA GLY A 47 10.65 2.87 -6.28
C GLY A 47 10.64 1.98 -7.52
N ALA A 48 9.46 1.57 -8.01
CA ALA A 48 9.33 0.79 -9.24
C ALA A 48 9.71 1.63 -10.47
N TYR A 49 9.24 2.88 -10.53
CA TYR A 49 9.61 3.81 -11.61
C TYR A 49 11.12 4.10 -11.62
N ARG A 50 11.74 4.26 -10.45
CA ARG A 50 13.22 4.42 -10.35
C ARG A 50 13.96 3.28 -11.03
N ARG A 51 13.51 2.03 -10.79
CA ARG A 51 14.14 0.83 -11.37
C ARG A 51 13.95 0.77 -12.88
N ALA A 52 12.78 1.17 -13.38
CA ALA A 52 12.49 1.19 -14.81
C ALA A 52 13.38 2.19 -15.59
N VAL A 53 13.78 3.30 -14.98
CA VAL A 53 14.65 4.32 -15.60
C VAL A 53 16.15 4.07 -15.38
N GLY A 54 16.55 2.89 -14.92
CA GLY A 54 17.97 2.51 -14.78
C GLY A 54 18.71 3.16 -13.61
N GLY A 55 18.00 3.63 -12.58
CA GLY A 55 18.64 4.16 -11.38
C GLY A 55 19.33 3.05 -10.58
N ASN A 56 20.66 3.02 -10.60
CA ASN A 56 21.48 2.13 -9.75
C ASN A 56 21.20 2.36 -8.26
N GLU A 57 21.26 1.27 -7.49
CA GLU A 57 20.95 1.23 -6.06
C GLU A 57 22.14 1.55 -5.16
N ASP A 58 23.12 2.31 -5.66
CA ASP A 58 24.32 2.62 -4.90
C ASP A 58 23.98 3.41 -3.63
N ALA A 59 24.68 3.14 -2.52
CA ALA A 59 24.49 3.83 -1.24
C ALA A 59 24.59 5.36 -1.39
N GLU A 60 25.34 5.83 -2.39
CA GLU A 60 25.50 7.22 -2.78
C GLU A 60 24.21 7.86 -3.30
N PHE A 61 23.35 7.10 -4.00
CA PHE A 61 22.05 7.59 -4.48
C PHE A 61 21.06 7.85 -3.33
N PHE A 62 21.20 7.11 -2.22
CA PHE A 62 20.35 7.31 -1.04
C PHE A 62 20.95 8.28 -0.04
N ASP A 63 22.17 8.77 -0.28
CA ASP A 63 22.81 9.68 0.64
C ASP A 63 22.06 11.02 0.71
N ALA A 64 21.77 11.47 1.92
CA ALA A 64 21.05 12.71 2.16
C ALA A 64 21.95 13.94 1.93
N ASN A 65 23.27 13.74 2.00
CA ASN A 65 24.26 14.79 1.78
C ASN A 65 24.57 15.01 0.29
N ASN A 66 24.21 14.06 -0.58
CA ASN A 66 24.37 14.19 -2.02
C ASN A 66 23.16 14.95 -2.61
N LYS A 67 23.35 16.26 -2.82
CA LYS A 67 22.30 17.16 -3.35
C LYS A 67 21.75 16.72 -4.70
N ASP A 68 22.59 16.17 -5.57
CA ASP A 68 22.18 15.72 -6.91
C ASP A 68 21.31 14.47 -6.83
N ALA A 69 21.66 13.54 -5.94
CA ALA A 69 20.86 12.34 -5.71
C ALA A 69 19.51 12.65 -5.05
N VAL A 70 19.46 13.62 -4.14
CA VAL A 70 18.19 14.14 -3.60
C VAL A 70 17.35 14.78 -4.70
N ALA A 71 17.93 15.66 -5.52
CA ALA A 71 17.22 16.34 -6.61
C ALA A 71 16.64 15.34 -7.64
N LYS A 72 17.39 14.29 -8.00
CA LYS A 72 16.91 13.22 -8.90
C LYS A 72 15.74 12.45 -8.28
N ARG A 73 15.82 12.10 -6.99
CA ARG A 73 14.72 11.42 -6.27
C ARG A 73 13.46 12.26 -6.21
N GLU A 74 13.62 13.55 -5.92
CA GLU A 74 12.52 14.51 -5.87
C GLU A 74 11.86 14.65 -7.25
N ASN A 75 12.64 14.87 -8.31
CA ASN A 75 12.13 15.00 -9.68
C ASN A 75 11.35 13.74 -10.12
N LEU A 76 11.90 12.55 -9.87
CA LEU A 76 11.20 11.30 -10.17
C LEU A 76 9.87 11.20 -9.40
N ALA A 77 9.86 11.54 -8.11
CA ALA A 77 8.66 11.50 -7.30
C ALA A 77 7.60 12.51 -7.80
N TRP A 78 8.01 13.67 -8.31
CA TRP A 78 7.12 14.65 -8.93
C TRP A 78 6.54 14.17 -10.26
N THR A 79 7.37 13.58 -11.13
CA THR A 79 6.90 13.00 -12.40
C THR A 79 5.83 11.93 -12.14
N VAL A 80 6.05 11.04 -11.19
CA VAL A 80 5.10 9.98 -10.82
C VAL A 80 3.81 10.56 -10.23
N LEU A 81 3.91 11.61 -9.40
CA LEU A 81 2.72 12.28 -8.86
C LEU A 81 1.90 12.95 -9.97
N ASN A 82 2.56 13.66 -10.90
CA ASN A 82 1.88 14.31 -12.02
C ASN A 82 1.17 13.30 -12.93
N GLU A 83 1.79 12.15 -13.19
CA GLU A 83 1.15 11.06 -13.94
C GLU A 83 -0.10 10.54 -13.22
N LEU A 84 -0.02 10.34 -11.90
CA LEU A 84 -1.17 9.94 -11.08
C LEU A 84 -2.31 10.97 -11.15
N LEU A 85 -1.99 12.24 -10.92
CA LEU A 85 -2.99 13.31 -10.92
C LEU A 85 -3.66 13.45 -12.29
N SER A 86 -2.88 13.36 -13.37
CA SER A 86 -3.39 13.33 -14.75
C SER A 86 -4.35 12.17 -14.96
N TRP A 87 -3.95 10.95 -14.59
CA TRP A 87 -4.76 9.74 -14.69
C TRP A 87 -6.10 9.85 -13.93
N LEU A 88 -6.10 10.48 -12.75
CA LEU A 88 -7.32 10.78 -12.02
C LEU A 88 -8.20 11.78 -12.78
N VAL A 89 -7.66 12.94 -13.17
CA VAL A 89 -8.44 14.03 -13.79
C VAL A 89 -9.01 13.64 -15.15
N LEU A 90 -8.24 12.94 -15.98
CA LEU A 90 -8.71 12.39 -17.27
C LEU A 90 -9.86 11.38 -17.10
N GLY A 91 -10.18 10.99 -15.86
CA GLY A 91 -11.31 10.12 -15.56
C GLY A 91 -11.01 8.65 -15.85
N GLU A 92 -9.75 8.31 -16.06
CA GLU A 92 -9.28 6.93 -16.25
C GLU A 92 -9.33 6.13 -14.92
N GLY A 93 -9.28 6.84 -13.79
CA GLY A 93 -9.25 6.27 -12.44
C GLY A 93 -10.21 6.93 -11.44
N ASP A 94 -10.53 6.19 -10.39
CA ASP A 94 -11.32 6.68 -9.26
C ASP A 94 -10.45 6.89 -8.00
N VAL A 95 -9.44 6.03 -7.80
CA VAL A 95 -8.51 6.09 -6.65
C VAL A 95 -7.06 5.87 -7.08
N GLY A 96 -6.19 6.85 -6.82
CA GLY A 96 -4.75 6.77 -7.09
C GLY A 96 -3.98 6.64 -5.79
N ILE A 97 -3.12 5.62 -5.65
CA ILE A 97 -2.28 5.42 -4.47
C ILE A 97 -0.85 5.83 -4.80
N PHE A 98 -0.37 6.90 -4.18
CA PHE A 98 1.01 7.37 -4.28
C PHE A 98 1.88 6.67 -3.22
N ASP A 99 2.61 5.63 -3.63
CA ASP A 99 3.49 4.84 -2.75
C ASP A 99 4.92 5.39 -2.78
N ALA A 100 5.18 6.26 -1.81
CA ALA A 100 6.50 6.81 -1.49
C ALA A 100 6.68 6.89 0.04
N THR A 101 7.84 7.38 0.51
CA THR A 101 8.11 7.49 1.96
C THR A 101 7.37 8.68 2.60
N ASN A 102 7.29 9.84 1.92
CA ASN A 102 6.56 11.04 2.34
C ASN A 102 6.72 11.40 3.83
N THR A 103 7.96 11.25 4.33
CA THR A 103 8.28 11.25 5.77
C THR A 103 8.36 12.64 6.42
N THR A 104 8.37 13.72 5.64
CA THR A 104 8.46 15.11 6.14
C THR A 104 7.13 15.86 5.99
N ASP A 105 6.88 16.81 6.89
CA ASP A 105 5.70 17.69 6.82
C ASP A 105 5.68 18.49 5.52
N GLU A 106 6.83 19.05 5.14
CA GLU A 106 6.99 19.85 3.92
C GLU A 106 6.57 19.06 2.68
N ARG A 107 7.09 17.84 2.52
CA ARG A 107 6.75 16.97 1.39
C ARG A 107 5.24 16.69 1.32
N ARG A 108 4.59 16.47 2.48
CA ARG A 108 3.15 16.22 2.54
C ARG A 108 2.33 17.45 2.15
N ARG A 109 2.75 18.65 2.59
CA ARG A 109 2.12 19.92 2.19
C ARG A 109 2.25 20.15 0.70
N MET A 110 3.45 20.00 0.14
CA MET A 110 3.65 20.17 -1.30
C MET A 110 2.79 19.20 -2.13
N VAL A 111 2.66 17.93 -1.71
CA VAL A 111 1.79 16.96 -2.39
C VAL A 111 0.32 17.38 -2.32
N LEU A 112 -0.13 17.87 -1.16
CA LEU A 112 -1.49 18.37 -0.99
C LEU A 112 -1.75 19.59 -1.89
N GLU A 113 -0.88 20.59 -1.86
CA GLU A 113 -0.98 21.80 -2.67
C GLU A 113 -0.95 21.49 -4.16
N CYS A 114 -0.06 20.58 -4.60
CA CYS A 114 -0.01 20.10 -5.97
C CYS A 114 -1.34 19.47 -6.39
N ALA A 115 -1.91 18.57 -5.58
CA ALA A 115 -3.17 17.92 -5.88
C ALA A 115 -4.35 18.91 -5.97
N LEU A 116 -4.42 19.87 -5.03
CA LEU A 116 -5.47 20.90 -5.02
C LEU A 116 -5.33 21.90 -6.17
N THR A 117 -4.10 22.22 -6.57
CA THR A 117 -3.81 23.06 -7.75
C THR A 117 -4.20 22.34 -9.04
N TYR A 118 -3.99 21.03 -9.10
CA TYR A 118 -4.30 20.21 -10.27
C TYR A 118 -5.82 20.09 -10.51
N SER A 119 -6.61 19.92 -9.43
CA SER A 119 -8.08 19.97 -9.50
C SER A 119 -8.71 20.05 -8.09
N SER A 120 -9.74 20.88 -7.94
CA SER A 120 -10.55 20.96 -6.72
C SER A 120 -11.36 19.69 -6.42
N ASP A 121 -11.51 18.80 -7.40
CA ASP A 121 -12.29 17.56 -7.28
C ASP A 121 -11.47 16.42 -6.65
N ILE A 122 -10.15 16.62 -6.49
CA ILE A 122 -9.27 15.64 -5.88
C ILE A 122 -9.34 15.80 -4.36
N LYS A 123 -9.71 14.71 -3.69
CA LYS A 123 -9.59 14.55 -2.24
C LYS A 123 -8.30 13.84 -1.92
N VAL A 124 -7.60 14.31 -0.90
CA VAL A 124 -6.33 13.72 -0.45
C VAL A 124 -6.55 13.04 0.90
N LEU A 125 -6.12 11.78 1.01
CA LEU A 125 -6.11 11.00 2.24
C LEU A 125 -4.70 10.48 2.49
N PHE A 126 -4.10 10.84 3.62
CA PHE A 126 -2.81 10.29 4.03
C PHE A 126 -3.01 8.98 4.79
N ILE A 127 -2.28 7.93 4.42
CA ILE A 127 -2.24 6.67 5.17
C ILE A 127 -0.82 6.48 5.70
N GLU A 128 -0.65 6.65 7.00
CA GLU A 128 0.62 6.48 7.68
C GLU A 128 0.73 5.08 8.29
N SER A 129 1.75 4.33 7.87
CA SER A 129 2.06 3.02 8.44
C SER A 129 3.19 3.13 9.44
N ILE A 130 2.86 2.95 10.72
CA ILE A 130 3.80 2.95 11.85
C ILE A 130 3.87 1.52 12.36
N CYS A 131 5.05 0.91 12.36
CA CYS A 131 5.18 -0.50 12.75
C CYS A 131 6.48 -0.71 13.48
N ASP A 132 6.44 -0.86 14.80
CA ASP A 132 7.64 -1.05 15.63
C ASP A 132 7.79 -2.50 16.10
N ASP A 133 6.82 -3.37 15.80
CA ASP A 133 6.87 -4.79 16.15
C ASP A 133 8.00 -5.52 15.39
N PRO A 134 9.02 -6.05 16.09
CA PRO A 134 10.13 -6.77 15.48
C PRO A 134 9.69 -7.99 14.64
N LYS A 135 8.63 -8.70 15.05
CA LYS A 135 8.14 -9.88 14.33
C LYS A 135 7.56 -9.51 12.98
N VAL A 136 6.83 -8.39 12.93
CA VAL A 136 6.25 -7.86 11.69
C VAL A 136 7.33 -7.34 10.78
N LEU A 137 8.33 -6.65 11.32
CA LEU A 137 9.47 -6.16 10.55
C LEU A 137 10.25 -7.32 9.94
N GLU A 138 10.49 -8.38 10.71
CA GLU A 138 11.16 -9.58 10.21
C GLU A 138 10.36 -10.26 9.10
N ALA A 139 9.04 -10.44 9.27
CA ALA A 139 8.17 -11.03 8.25
C ALA A 139 8.14 -10.18 6.97
N ASN A 140 7.99 -8.85 7.09
CA ASN A 140 8.01 -7.94 5.95
C ASN A 140 9.37 -7.93 5.25
N LEU A 141 10.47 -8.04 6.00
CA LEU A 141 11.82 -8.11 5.45
C LEU A 141 12.04 -9.43 4.73
N LYS A 142 11.64 -10.58 5.30
CA LYS A 142 11.68 -11.89 4.63
C LYS A 142 10.95 -11.84 3.30
N HIS A 143 9.71 -11.36 3.31
CA HIS A 143 8.91 -11.23 2.10
C HIS A 143 9.57 -10.31 1.08
N LYS A 144 10.12 -9.17 1.52
CA LYS A 144 10.78 -8.22 0.61
C LYS A 144 12.06 -8.80 0.02
N VAL A 145 12.85 -9.55 0.79
CA VAL A 145 14.08 -10.18 0.28
C VAL A 145 13.74 -11.29 -0.70
N SER A 146 12.72 -12.10 -0.43
CA SER A 146 12.30 -13.18 -1.35
C SER A 146 11.61 -12.67 -2.61
N SER A 147 10.93 -11.53 -2.55
CA SER A 147 10.13 -11.01 -3.66
C SER A 147 10.75 -9.83 -4.41
N SER A 148 11.83 -9.22 -3.89
CA SER A 148 12.42 -8.06 -4.57
C SER A 148 13.39 -8.53 -5.66
N PRO A 149 13.28 -7.95 -6.89
CA PRO A 149 14.29 -8.10 -7.93
C PRO A 149 15.71 -7.76 -7.46
N ASP A 150 15.82 -6.91 -6.43
CA ASP A 150 17.06 -6.42 -5.83
C ASP A 150 17.94 -7.55 -5.23
N PHE A 151 17.40 -8.76 -5.02
CA PHE A 151 18.13 -9.92 -4.50
C PHE A 151 18.16 -11.12 -5.47
N VAL A 152 17.70 -10.93 -6.71
CA VAL A 152 17.68 -11.99 -7.73
C VAL A 152 19.12 -12.29 -8.18
N GLY A 153 19.51 -13.57 -8.10
CA GLY A 153 20.86 -14.04 -8.50
C GLY A 153 21.84 -14.26 -7.35
N ILE A 154 21.43 -14.02 -6.11
CA ILE A 154 22.22 -14.38 -4.92
C ILE A 154 21.92 -15.85 -4.59
N ASP A 155 22.96 -16.71 -4.58
CA ASP A 155 22.89 -18.13 -4.21
C ASP A 155 22.08 -18.33 -2.91
N PRO A 156 21.12 -19.27 -2.83
CA PRO A 156 20.23 -19.44 -1.66
C PRO A 156 20.97 -19.51 -0.31
N GLU A 157 22.15 -20.12 -0.23
CA GLU A 157 22.94 -20.13 1.01
C GLU A 157 23.56 -18.75 1.30
N LYS A 158 24.09 -18.07 0.27
CA LYS A 158 24.56 -16.68 0.39
C LYS A 158 23.43 -15.69 0.59
N ALA A 159 22.21 -15.96 0.12
CA ALA A 159 21.03 -15.15 0.32
C ALA A 159 20.54 -15.30 1.75
N SER A 160 20.62 -16.50 2.34
CA SER A 160 20.36 -16.75 3.77
C SER A 160 21.46 -16.17 4.67
N LEU A 161 22.72 -16.17 4.22
CA LEU A 161 23.84 -15.52 4.90
C LEU A 161 23.81 -13.99 4.77
N CYS A 162 23.46 -13.45 3.59
CA CYS A 162 23.15 -12.05 3.31
C CYS A 162 21.83 -11.63 3.95
N PHE A 163 20.91 -12.54 4.24
CA PHE A 163 19.69 -12.28 4.99
C PHE A 163 20.06 -12.10 6.47
N ARG A 164 20.85 -13.02 7.03
CA ARG A 164 21.43 -12.86 8.38
C ARG A 164 22.39 -11.68 8.48
N ARG A 165 23.12 -11.35 7.41
CA ARG A 165 23.98 -10.15 7.32
C ARG A 165 23.17 -8.89 7.05
N ALA A 166 22.12 -8.83 6.24
CA ALA A 166 21.32 -7.61 6.03
C ALA A 166 20.43 -7.29 7.23
N VAL A 167 20.01 -8.34 7.97
CA VAL A 167 19.42 -8.22 9.30
C VAL A 167 20.44 -7.74 10.35
N ARG A 168 21.75 -7.94 10.14
CA ARG A 168 22.83 -7.68 11.12
C ARG A 168 23.84 -6.59 10.74
N LEU A 169 23.91 -6.16 9.48
CA LEU A 169 24.92 -5.30 8.87
C LEU A 169 24.19 -4.16 8.13
N ASN A 170 24.17 -3.03 8.81
CA ASN A 170 24.31 -1.67 8.34
C ASN A 170 23.65 -1.16 7.05
N ASP A 171 23.46 -1.86 5.93
CA ASP A 171 22.95 -1.16 4.71
C ASP A 171 21.47 -0.80 4.80
N PHE A 172 20.63 -1.76 5.19
CA PHE A 172 19.19 -1.49 5.34
C PHE A 172 18.89 -0.73 6.63
N SER A 173 19.67 -0.99 7.68
CA SER A 173 19.56 -0.32 8.97
C SER A 173 20.13 1.10 8.93
N GLU A 174 21.20 1.40 8.19
CA GLU A 174 21.67 2.78 7.98
C GLU A 174 20.69 3.56 7.13
N ARG A 175 20.13 2.95 6.09
CA ARG A 175 19.05 3.59 5.32
C ARG A 175 17.87 3.91 6.24
N ILE A 176 17.39 2.95 7.03
CA ILE A 176 16.30 3.19 7.99
C ILE A 176 16.69 4.27 9.00
N ARG A 177 17.90 4.22 9.59
CA ARG A 177 18.42 5.21 10.55
C ARG A 177 18.45 6.62 9.95
N LYS A 178 18.90 6.77 8.70
CA LYS A 178 18.88 8.05 7.97
C LYS A 178 17.44 8.57 7.82
N TYR A 179 16.48 7.70 7.48
CA TYR A 179 15.07 8.10 7.41
C TYR A 179 14.47 8.37 8.81
N GLU A 180 14.87 7.66 9.86
CA GLU A 180 14.39 7.87 11.23
C GLU A 180 14.79 9.24 11.78
N GLN A 181 15.98 9.75 11.44
CA GLN A 181 16.42 11.10 11.84
C GLN A 181 15.55 12.21 11.22
N ILE A 182 15.03 11.99 10.02
CA ILE A 182 14.26 12.97 9.24
C ILE A 182 12.75 12.78 9.44
N TYR A 183 12.32 11.58 9.84
CA TYR A 183 10.92 11.21 9.92
C TYR A 183 10.17 12.03 10.96
N ARG A 184 9.13 12.70 10.49
CA ARG A 184 8.15 13.41 11.30
C ARG A 184 6.80 12.73 11.12
N PRO A 185 6.32 11.99 12.14
CA PRO A 185 4.97 11.43 12.12
C PRO A 185 3.93 12.51 11.87
N ILE A 186 2.79 12.15 11.26
CA ILE A 186 1.76 13.15 10.96
C ILE A 186 1.21 13.72 12.26
N GLY A 187 1.48 14.98 12.59
CA GLY A 187 0.90 15.67 13.75
C GLY A 187 -0.12 16.76 13.37
N ASP A 188 -0.30 17.00 12.08
CA ASP A 188 -1.05 18.12 11.55
C ASP A 188 -2.54 17.78 11.40
N ASP A 189 -3.36 18.24 12.36
CA ASP A 189 -4.80 18.01 12.37
C ASP A 189 -5.55 18.80 11.28
N SER A 190 -4.86 19.65 10.50
CA SER A 190 -5.44 20.21 9.28
C SER A 190 -5.67 19.14 8.21
N LEU A 191 -4.87 18.07 8.19
CA LEU A 191 -4.85 17.03 7.16
C LEU A 191 -5.89 15.92 7.40
N SER A 192 -6.38 15.31 6.31
CA SER A 192 -7.16 14.05 6.39
C SER A 192 -6.21 12.85 6.42
N TYR A 193 -6.19 12.10 7.52
CA TYR A 193 -5.24 11.00 7.67
C TYR A 193 -5.77 9.80 8.45
N ILE A 194 -5.19 8.64 8.17
CA ILE A 194 -5.32 7.40 8.95
C ILE A 194 -3.92 6.90 9.31
N LYS A 195 -3.64 6.76 10.59
CA LYS A 195 -2.44 6.11 11.10
C LYS A 195 -2.78 4.67 11.45
N VAL A 196 -2.09 3.73 10.81
CA VAL A 196 -2.16 2.31 11.11
C VAL A 196 -0.92 1.96 11.92
N ILE A 197 -1.11 1.69 13.22
CA ILE A 197 -0.04 1.40 14.17
C ILE A 197 0.00 -0.09 14.43
N ASN A 198 1.14 -0.71 14.16
CA ASN A 198 1.37 -2.17 14.22
C ASN A 198 0.26 -2.91 13.46
N LEU A 199 0.07 -2.54 12.18
CA LEU A 199 -0.79 -3.14 11.14
C LEU A 199 -2.31 -3.15 11.35
N SER A 200 -2.77 -3.05 12.60
CA SER A 200 -4.17 -2.85 13.00
C SER A 200 -4.35 -2.78 14.52
N SER A 201 -3.29 -3.03 15.31
CA SER A 201 -3.35 -2.99 16.77
C SER A 201 -3.92 -1.68 17.32
N LYS A 202 -3.61 -0.57 16.65
CA LYS A 202 -4.22 0.73 16.93
C LYS A 202 -4.39 1.50 15.62
N VAL A 203 -5.55 2.13 15.46
CA VAL A 203 -5.83 3.03 14.34
C VAL A 203 -6.19 4.41 14.90
N VAL A 204 -5.57 5.45 14.36
CA VAL A 204 -5.90 6.86 14.66
C VAL A 204 -6.35 7.50 13.37
N CYS A 205 -7.49 8.18 13.36
CA CYS A 205 -8.01 8.82 12.17
C CYS A 205 -8.37 10.27 12.45
N ASN A 206 -8.24 11.12 11.43
CA ASN A 206 -8.59 12.53 11.48
C ASN A 206 -9.26 12.95 10.17
N LYS A 207 -10.35 13.73 10.27
CA LYS A 207 -11.07 14.31 9.11
C LYS A 207 -11.36 13.32 7.98
N ILE A 208 -11.98 12.19 8.33
CA ILE A 208 -12.40 11.16 7.37
C ILE A 208 -13.78 11.54 6.81
N HIS A 209 -13.86 11.67 5.48
CA HIS A 209 -15.05 12.19 4.81
C HIS A 209 -15.49 11.28 3.65
N GLY A 210 -16.81 11.20 3.45
CA GLY A 210 -17.39 10.49 2.32
C GLY A 210 -17.31 8.96 2.43
N ARG A 211 -18.08 8.26 1.60
CA ARG A 211 -18.27 6.81 1.70
C ARG A 211 -16.99 6.02 1.45
N THR A 212 -16.17 6.45 0.49
CA THR A 212 -14.93 5.75 0.12
C THR A 212 -13.92 5.76 1.27
N GLN A 213 -13.66 6.91 1.91
CA GLN A 213 -12.68 6.96 3.00
C GLN A 213 -13.13 6.19 4.25
N HIS A 214 -14.43 6.19 4.58
CA HIS A 214 -14.97 5.38 5.67
C HIS A 214 -14.80 3.88 5.41
N ARG A 215 -14.98 3.44 4.16
CA ARG A 215 -14.71 2.03 3.77
C ARG A 215 -13.23 1.69 3.83
N ILE A 216 -12.35 2.61 3.45
CA ILE A 216 -10.90 2.44 3.60
C ILE A 216 -10.56 2.26 5.08
N LEU A 217 -11.08 3.13 5.96
CA LEU A 217 -10.85 3.02 7.40
C LEU A 217 -11.30 1.65 7.95
N ALA A 218 -12.53 1.23 7.64
CA ALA A 218 -13.05 -0.06 8.08
C ALA A 218 -12.21 -1.24 7.57
N PHE A 219 -11.78 -1.18 6.30
CA PHE A 219 -10.89 -2.18 5.72
C PHE A 219 -9.53 -2.24 6.43
N LEU A 220 -8.90 -1.08 6.69
CA LEU A 220 -7.61 -1.01 7.37
C LEU A 220 -7.68 -1.57 8.80
N MET A 221 -8.80 -1.36 9.50
CA MET A 221 -9.05 -1.94 10.82
C MET A 221 -9.15 -3.48 10.79
N SER A 222 -9.54 -4.06 9.65
CA SER A 222 -9.65 -5.50 9.44
C SER A 222 -8.38 -6.17 8.91
N LEU A 223 -7.29 -5.42 8.69
CA LEU A 223 -6.06 -5.98 8.15
C LEU A 223 -5.36 -6.87 9.16
N HIS A 224 -4.88 -8.01 8.68
CA HIS A 224 -4.08 -8.98 9.43
C HIS A 224 -2.87 -9.40 8.60
N VAL A 225 -1.74 -9.65 9.27
CA VAL A 225 -0.47 -10.06 8.62
C VAL A 225 -0.08 -11.49 8.92
N LEU A 226 -0.68 -12.11 9.93
CA LEU A 226 -0.45 -13.53 10.19
C LEU A 226 -1.04 -14.38 9.06
N GLU A 227 -0.28 -15.36 8.60
CA GLU A 227 -0.77 -16.38 7.68
C GLU A 227 -1.92 -17.14 8.31
N ARG A 228 -3.09 -17.09 7.67
CA ARG A 228 -4.28 -17.82 8.10
C ARG A 228 -4.81 -18.56 6.88
N PRO A 229 -4.91 -19.90 6.93
CA PRO A 229 -5.50 -20.64 5.83
C PRO A 229 -6.97 -20.28 5.72
N VAL A 230 -7.39 -19.84 4.53
CA VAL A 230 -8.80 -19.60 4.20
C VAL A 230 -9.27 -20.74 3.31
N TRP A 231 -10.11 -21.62 3.86
CA TRP A 231 -10.67 -22.75 3.12
C TRP A 231 -11.99 -22.33 2.47
N LEU A 232 -12.00 -22.28 1.14
CA LEU A 232 -13.22 -22.08 0.37
C LEU A 232 -13.70 -23.43 -0.14
N VAL A 233 -14.79 -23.92 0.42
CA VAL A 233 -15.38 -25.21 0.03
C VAL A 233 -16.73 -24.97 -0.65
N ARG A 234 -17.03 -25.77 -1.66
CA ARG A 234 -18.37 -25.83 -2.23
C ARG A 234 -19.26 -26.67 -1.30
N PRO A 235 -20.57 -26.39 -1.23
CA PRO A 235 -21.49 -27.33 -0.61
C PRO A 235 -21.41 -28.69 -1.30
N GLY A 236 -21.67 -29.77 -0.56
CA GLY A 236 -21.73 -31.12 -1.11
C GLY A 236 -22.79 -31.25 -2.22
N PRO A 237 -22.74 -32.30 -3.06
CA PRO A 237 -23.69 -32.47 -4.16
C PRO A 237 -25.14 -32.46 -3.66
N VAL A 238 -25.96 -31.58 -4.24
CA VAL A 238 -27.39 -31.44 -3.92
C VAL A 238 -28.26 -32.17 -4.93
N THR A 239 -29.46 -32.56 -4.52
CA THR A 239 -30.46 -33.15 -5.41
C THR A 239 -30.98 -32.10 -6.38
N TYR A 240 -30.67 -32.26 -7.67
CA TYR A 240 -31.21 -31.41 -8.73
C TYR A 240 -32.47 -32.06 -9.31
N LEU A 241 -33.64 -31.47 -9.05
CA LEU A 241 -34.84 -31.78 -9.82
C LEU A 241 -34.80 -30.94 -11.11
N ASN A 242 -34.64 -31.60 -12.25
CA ASN A 242 -34.82 -31.04 -13.60
C ASN A 242 -33.89 -29.88 -14.00
N GLY A 243 -32.61 -29.92 -13.62
CA GLY A 243 -31.61 -28.96 -14.10
C GLY A 243 -31.80 -27.51 -13.62
N CYS A 244 -32.71 -27.25 -12.69
CA CYS A 244 -32.92 -25.91 -12.13
C CYS A 244 -32.01 -25.64 -10.94
N LEU A 245 -31.37 -24.47 -10.94
CA LEU A 245 -30.73 -23.87 -9.76
C LEU A 245 -31.83 -23.50 -8.75
N ARG A 246 -32.03 -24.31 -7.70
CA ARG A 246 -32.91 -23.94 -6.57
C ARG A 246 -32.06 -23.71 -5.32
N PHE A 247 -32.37 -22.64 -4.60
CA PHE A 247 -31.67 -22.20 -3.38
C PHE A 247 -31.92 -23.10 -2.14
N SER A 248 -32.73 -24.16 -2.26
CA SER A 248 -33.20 -24.96 -1.12
C SER A 248 -33.31 -26.47 -1.43
N SER A 249 -32.39 -27.02 -2.22
CA SER A 249 -32.34 -28.47 -2.47
C SER A 249 -31.56 -29.20 -1.37
N SER A 250 -32.09 -30.35 -0.93
CA SER A 250 -31.42 -31.21 0.06
C SER A 250 -30.15 -31.82 -0.52
N LEU A 251 -29.14 -32.01 0.34
CA LEU A 251 -27.92 -32.76 0.01
C LEU A 251 -28.26 -34.17 -0.46
N THR A 252 -27.52 -34.68 -1.44
CA THR A 252 -27.56 -36.10 -1.83
C THR A 252 -26.93 -36.97 -0.74
N ARG A 253 -27.15 -38.30 -0.80
CA ARG A 253 -26.47 -39.26 0.09
C ARG A 253 -24.93 -39.16 0.02
N HIS A 254 -24.38 -38.79 -1.13
CA HIS A 254 -22.94 -38.53 -1.29
C HIS A 254 -22.53 -37.16 -0.70
N GLY A 255 -23.41 -36.16 -0.75
CA GLY A 255 -23.18 -34.84 -0.14
C GLY A 255 -23.32 -34.81 1.38
N THR A 256 -24.05 -35.76 1.97
CA THR A 256 -24.09 -35.97 3.43
C THR A 256 -22.90 -36.77 3.96
N GLY A 257 -22.09 -37.37 3.07
CA GLY A 257 -20.96 -38.24 3.42
C GLY A 257 -19.61 -37.55 3.54
N GLY A 258 -19.57 -36.23 3.79
CA GLY A 258 -18.31 -35.46 3.90
C GLY A 258 -18.20 -34.69 5.20
N CYS A 259 -17.70 -35.34 6.25
CA CYS A 259 -16.27 -35.42 6.58
C CYS A 259 -15.99 -36.83 7.12
#